data_AF-A0A372JMG3-F1
#
_entry.id   AF-A0A372JMG3-F1
#
_cell.length_a   1.000
_cell.length_b   1.000
_cell.length_c   1.000
_cell.angle_alpha   90.00
_cell.angle_beta   90.00
_cell.angle_gamma   90.00
#
_symmetry.space_group_name_H-M   'P 1'
#
loop_
_entity.id
_entity.type
_entity.pdbx_description
1 polymer ?
#
loop_
_entity_poly.entity_id
_entity_poly.type
_entity_poly.pdbx_seq_one_letter_code
_entity_poly.pdbx_strand_id
1 'polypeptide(L)'
;MHQAAAGDTRRLDAIEAVMTPADGTLASQLSAGLHAATICDDLRFPWGSSATPTKLRQPFVDLTSRTLAPSATWPYTAAVALAESSVQTCLRWPAEPPNSNPFGRLPDLPTLILNGDRDLSTPLEWAGRNSPSARPAPTWW
;
A
#
# COMPACT_ATOMS: atom_id res chain seq x y z
N MET A 1 -17.98 -6.44 -2.56
CA MET A 1 -17.41 -5.74 -3.73
C MET A 1 -18.24 -5.94 -4.99
N HIS A 2 -18.28 -7.11 -5.66
CA HIS A 2 -19.04 -7.29 -6.91
C HIS A 2 -20.55 -6.98 -6.83
N GLN A 3 -21.22 -7.43 -5.77
CA GLN A 3 -22.65 -7.16 -5.55
C GLN A 3 -22.92 -5.66 -5.32
N ALA A 4 -21.98 -4.95 -4.71
CA ALA A 4 -22.09 -3.50 -4.49
C ALA A 4 -22.06 -2.73 -5.82
N ALA A 5 -21.25 -3.17 -6.78
CA ALA A 5 -21.26 -2.61 -8.14
C ALA A 5 -22.60 -2.82 -8.88
N ALA A 6 -23.37 -3.84 -8.49
CA ALA A 6 -24.72 -4.10 -8.99
C ALA A 6 -25.83 -3.46 -8.13
N GLY A 7 -25.48 -2.61 -7.17
CA GLY A 7 -26.43 -1.87 -6.30
C GLY A 7 -26.75 -2.52 -4.95
N ASP A 8 -26.22 -3.72 -4.65
CA ASP A 8 -26.39 -4.36 -3.34
C ASP A 8 -25.20 -4.04 -2.43
N THR A 9 -25.33 -2.96 -1.65
CA THR A 9 -24.28 -2.41 -0.79
C THR A 9 -24.14 -3.12 0.55
N ARG A 10 -25.04 -4.02 0.94
CA ARG A 10 -25.11 -4.57 2.31
C ARG A 10 -23.79 -5.13 2.84
N ARG A 11 -22.99 -5.77 1.98
CA ARG A 11 -21.66 -6.29 2.34
C ARG A 11 -20.61 -5.20 2.47
N LEU A 12 -20.71 -4.13 1.69
CA LEU A 12 -19.86 -2.95 1.82
C LEU A 12 -20.18 -2.22 3.12
N ASP A 13 -21.46 -2.03 3.42
CA ASP A 13 -21.92 -1.39 4.67
C ASP A 13 -21.43 -2.18 5.90
N ALA A 14 -21.45 -3.52 5.83
CA ALA A 14 -20.90 -4.37 6.88
C ALA A 14 -19.38 -4.23 7.04
N ILE A 15 -18.63 -4.00 5.96
CA ILE A 15 -17.18 -3.73 6.03
C ILE A 15 -16.94 -2.35 6.63
N GLU A 16 -17.69 -1.33 6.21
CA GLU A 16 -17.61 0.04 6.75
C GLU A 16 -17.87 0.06 8.26
N ALA A 17 -18.87 -0.68 8.72
CA ALA A 17 -19.17 -0.82 10.15
C ALA A 17 -18.00 -1.41 10.96
N VAL A 18 -17.17 -2.27 10.35
CA VAL A 18 -15.97 -2.85 10.98
C VAL A 18 -14.74 -1.94 10.84
N MET A 19 -14.71 -1.10 9.80
CA MET A 19 -13.64 -0.14 9.53
C MET A 19 -13.76 1.15 10.37
N THR A 20 -14.91 1.37 11.03
CA THR A 20 -15.03 2.41 12.04
C THR A 20 -14.00 2.12 13.14
N PRO A 21 -13.08 3.05 13.48
CA PRO A 21 -11.94 2.74 14.33
C PRO A 21 -12.41 2.08 15.63
N ALA A 22 -12.02 0.82 15.85
CA ALA A 22 -12.39 0.08 17.06
C ALA A 22 -11.85 0.75 18.34
N ASP A 23 -10.81 1.57 18.19
CA ASP A 23 -10.17 2.35 19.25
C ASP A 23 -10.72 3.79 19.38
N GLY A 24 -11.66 4.20 18.52
CA GLY A 24 -12.25 5.54 18.55
C GLY A 24 -11.33 6.69 18.11
N THR A 25 -10.21 6.39 17.43
CA THR A 25 -9.29 7.41 16.92
C THR A 25 -10.02 8.42 16.03
N LEU A 26 -9.90 9.71 16.36
CA LEU A 26 -10.55 10.77 15.60
C LEU A 26 -9.82 11.00 14.28
N ALA A 27 -10.56 11.29 13.20
CA ALA A 27 -9.97 11.65 11.91
C ALA A 27 -8.99 12.84 12.00
N SER A 28 -9.17 13.74 12.98
CA SER A 28 -8.26 14.85 13.25
C SER A 28 -6.88 14.43 13.76
N GLN A 29 -6.73 13.19 14.23
CA GLN A 29 -5.44 12.63 14.66
C GLN A 29 -4.64 12.04 13.49
N LEU A 30 -5.28 11.83 12.33
CA LEU A 30 -4.59 11.45 11.10
C LEU A 30 -3.87 12.68 10.52
N SER A 31 -2.54 12.64 10.48
CA SER A 31 -1.76 13.60 9.71
C SER A 31 -1.77 13.20 8.23
N ALA A 32 -2.76 13.69 7.48
CA ALA A 32 -2.87 13.43 6.04
C ALA A 32 -1.62 13.89 5.26
N GLY A 33 -0.98 14.98 5.70
CA GLY A 33 0.26 15.48 5.10
C GLY A 33 1.44 14.53 5.31
N LEU A 34 1.61 14.00 6.52
CA LEU A 34 2.65 13.00 6.80
C LEU A 34 2.40 11.71 6.02
N HIS A 35 1.15 11.24 5.98
CA HIS A 35 0.76 10.08 5.21
C HIS A 35 1.09 10.23 3.72
N ALA A 36 0.75 11.38 3.11
CA ALA A 36 1.08 11.67 1.73
C ALA A 36 2.61 11.74 1.50
N ALA A 37 3.35 12.39 2.41
CA ALA A 37 4.80 12.49 2.32
C ALA A 37 5.48 11.11 2.32
N THR A 38 5.11 10.26 3.28
CA THR A 38 5.64 8.89 3.37
C THR A 38 5.32 8.09 2.11
N ILE A 39 4.07 8.12 1.65
CA ILE A 39 3.67 7.34 0.46
C ILE A 39 4.37 7.84 -0.81
N CYS A 40 4.41 9.15 -1.02
CA CYS A 40 4.93 9.70 -2.26
C CYS A 40 6.45 9.59 -2.38
N ASP A 41 7.16 9.51 -1.25
CA ASP A 41 8.61 9.37 -1.25
C ASP A 41 9.07 7.91 -1.24
N ASP A 42 8.38 7.03 -0.50
CA ASP A 42 8.83 5.65 -0.30
C ASP A 42 8.32 4.68 -1.38
N LEU A 43 7.12 4.91 -1.93
CA LEU A 43 6.51 3.97 -2.87
C LEU A 43 7.07 4.10 -4.29
N ARG A 44 6.86 3.03 -5.06
CA ARG A 44 7.14 2.98 -6.49
C ARG A 44 5.84 3.08 -7.27
N PHE A 45 5.84 3.97 -8.25
CA PHE A 45 4.72 4.28 -9.12
C PHE A 45 5.07 3.89 -10.57
N PRO A 46 4.14 3.99 -11.52
CA PRO A 46 4.42 3.80 -12.95
C PRO A 46 5.64 4.55 -13.49
N TRP A 47 5.94 5.72 -12.92
CA TRP A 47 7.08 6.56 -13.31
C TRP A 47 8.37 6.25 -12.54
N GLY A 48 8.38 5.29 -11.59
CA GLY A 48 9.53 5.00 -10.73
C GLY A 48 9.38 5.62 -9.34
N SER A 49 10.35 6.44 -8.91
CA SER A 49 10.39 7.08 -7.58
C SER A 49 10.10 8.59 -7.62
N SER A 50 10.08 9.22 -6.44
CA SER A 50 9.98 10.68 -6.22
C SER A 50 11.02 11.48 -7.00
N ALA A 51 12.21 10.92 -7.26
CA ALA A 51 13.24 11.58 -8.08
C ALA A 51 12.83 11.86 -9.53
N THR A 52 11.78 11.20 -10.04
CA THR A 52 11.34 11.39 -11.42
C THR A 52 10.76 12.79 -11.60
N PRO A 53 11.22 13.60 -12.59
CA PRO A 53 10.68 14.91 -12.84
C PRO A 53 9.17 14.89 -13.04
N THR A 54 8.43 15.77 -12.34
CA THR A 54 6.95 15.81 -12.32
C THR A 54 6.35 15.80 -13.72
N LYS A 55 6.94 16.55 -14.67
CA LYS A 55 6.48 16.63 -16.07
C LYS A 55 6.52 15.30 -16.84
N LEU A 56 7.31 14.33 -16.39
CA LEU A 56 7.43 13.02 -17.03
C LEU A 56 6.44 11.99 -16.46
N ARG A 57 5.84 12.26 -15.29
CA ARG A 57 5.06 11.25 -14.55
C ARG A 57 3.75 10.90 -15.23
N GLN A 58 2.99 11.89 -15.70
CA GLN A 58 1.71 11.65 -16.39
C GLN A 58 1.88 10.79 -17.67
N PRO A 59 2.86 11.05 -18.55
CA PRO A 59 3.14 10.15 -19.68
C PRO A 59 3.34 8.67 -19.29
N PHE A 60 3.98 8.38 -18.15
CA PHE A 60 4.15 7.00 -17.69
C PHE A 60 2.85 6.38 -17.17
N VAL A 61 1.98 7.17 -16.54
CA VAL A 61 0.63 6.73 -16.16
C VAL A 61 -0.19 6.41 -17.41
N ASP A 62 -0.15 7.29 -18.42
CA ASP A 62 -0.87 7.10 -19.67
C ASP A 62 -0.38 5.86 -20.42
N LEU A 63 0.94 5.61 -20.43
CA LEU A 63 1.50 4.39 -20.99
C LEU A 63 1.01 3.15 -20.22
N THR A 64 1.10 3.18 -18.89
CA THR A 64 0.70 2.05 -18.03
C THR A 64 -0.77 1.72 -18.20
N SER A 65 -1.65 2.71 -18.35
CA SER A 65 -3.08 2.48 -18.60
C SER A 65 -3.36 1.67 -19.86
N ARG A 66 -2.45 1.71 -20.86
CA ARG A 66 -2.58 1.00 -22.13
C ARG A 66 -1.87 -0.35 -22.14
N THR A 67 -0.83 -0.51 -21.33
CA THR A 67 0.05 -1.69 -21.35
C THR A 67 -0.17 -2.66 -20.19
N LEU A 68 -0.85 -2.23 -19.12
CA LEU A 68 -1.10 -3.07 -17.96
C LEU A 68 -2.04 -4.23 -18.34
N ALA A 69 -1.61 -5.46 -18.05
CA ALA A 69 -2.42 -6.64 -18.34
C ALA A 69 -3.75 -6.59 -17.56
N PRO A 70 -4.91 -6.88 -18.18
CA PRO A 70 -6.19 -6.86 -17.49
C PRO A 70 -6.27 -7.75 -16.25
N SER A 71 -5.50 -8.85 -16.21
CA SER A 71 -5.40 -9.73 -15.06
C SER A 71 -4.70 -9.11 -13.84
N ALA A 72 -3.88 -8.07 -14.04
CA ALA A 72 -3.16 -7.41 -12.95
C ALA A 72 -4.05 -6.49 -12.12
N THR A 73 -5.16 -6.01 -12.69
CA THR A 73 -6.10 -5.11 -12.01
C THR A 73 -7.48 -5.72 -11.82
N TRP A 74 -7.69 -6.96 -12.27
CA TRP A 74 -8.97 -7.65 -12.12
C TRP A 74 -9.41 -7.64 -10.64
N PRO A 75 -10.68 -7.33 -10.34
CA PRO A 75 -11.82 -7.19 -11.25
C PRO A 75 -12.03 -5.80 -11.84
N TYR A 76 -11.11 -4.87 -11.59
CA TYR A 76 -11.21 -3.48 -12.04
C TYR A 76 -10.42 -3.25 -13.35
N THR A 77 -10.77 -2.19 -14.06
CA THR A 77 -10.01 -1.76 -15.24
C THR A 77 -8.73 -1.06 -14.80
N ALA A 78 -7.72 -1.03 -15.69
CA ALA A 78 -6.50 -0.26 -15.45
C ALA A 78 -6.80 1.23 -15.18
N ALA A 79 -7.82 1.79 -15.83
CA ALA A 79 -8.26 3.16 -15.58
C ALA A 79 -8.74 3.36 -14.14
N VAL A 80 -9.52 2.43 -13.60
CA VAL A 80 -9.97 2.49 -12.19
C VAL A 80 -8.78 2.31 -11.24
N ALA A 81 -7.90 1.34 -11.50
CA ALA A 81 -6.73 1.09 -10.66
C ALA A 81 -5.73 2.27 -10.65
N LEU A 82 -5.60 3.01 -11.75
CA LEU A 82 -4.73 4.19 -11.84
C LEU A 82 -5.42 5.48 -11.33
N ALA A 83 -6.74 5.47 -11.20
CA ALA A 83 -7.49 6.54 -10.56
C ALA A 83 -7.38 6.50 -9.02
N GLU A 84 -6.65 5.53 -8.46
CA GLU A 84 -6.37 5.41 -7.04
C GLU A 84 -5.75 6.68 -6.45
N SER A 85 -6.12 6.96 -5.20
CA SER A 85 -5.79 8.23 -4.54
C SER A 85 -4.28 8.43 -4.40
N SER A 86 -3.48 7.39 -4.18
CA SER A 86 -2.03 7.52 -4.03
C SER A 86 -1.32 7.88 -5.34
N VAL A 87 -1.70 7.26 -6.47
CA VAL A 87 -1.19 7.62 -7.80
C VAL A 87 -1.53 9.08 -8.11
N GLN A 88 -2.80 9.46 -7.92
CA GLN A 88 -3.26 10.83 -8.20
C GLN A 88 -2.66 11.89 -7.25
N THR A 89 -2.52 11.54 -5.97
CA THR A 89 -1.89 12.40 -4.95
C THR A 89 -0.43 12.63 -5.28
N CYS A 90 0.31 11.57 -5.63
CA CYS A 90 1.76 11.63 -5.81
C CYS A 90 2.19 12.09 -7.21
N LEU A 91 1.29 12.17 -8.18
CA LEU A 91 1.57 12.76 -9.49
C LEU A 91 2.15 14.19 -9.39
N ARG A 92 1.68 14.97 -8.41
CA ARG A 92 2.12 16.36 -8.18
C ARG A 92 3.17 16.53 -7.08
N TRP A 93 3.58 15.44 -6.43
CA TRP A 93 4.62 15.49 -5.41
C TRP A 93 5.91 16.10 -6.01
N PRO A 94 6.67 16.94 -5.28
CA PRO A 94 7.92 17.49 -5.79
C PRO A 94 8.87 16.39 -6.30
N ALA A 95 9.74 16.77 -7.23
CA ALA A 95 10.84 15.90 -7.61
C ALA A 95 11.95 16.04 -6.56
N GLU A 96 12.20 14.98 -5.82
CA GLU A 96 13.20 14.96 -4.74
C GLU A 96 13.92 13.61 -4.68
N PRO A 97 15.13 13.55 -4.10
CA PRO A 97 15.79 12.28 -3.86
C PRO A 97 14.91 11.39 -2.97
N PRO A 98 14.62 10.13 -3.35
CA PRO A 98 13.83 9.25 -2.51
C PRO A 98 14.55 8.93 -1.21
N ASN A 99 13.79 8.76 -0.13
CA ASN A 99 14.29 8.16 1.09
C ASN A 99 15.10 6.89 0.79
N SER A 100 16.20 6.71 1.52
CA SER A 100 16.95 5.47 1.49
C SER A 100 16.08 4.38 2.09
N ASN A 101 15.51 3.51 1.26
CA ASN A 101 15.03 2.22 1.74
C ASN A 101 16.27 1.34 1.97
N PRO A 102 16.66 1.04 3.22
CA PRO A 102 17.84 0.24 3.47
C PRO A 102 17.61 -1.18 2.94
N PHE A 103 18.15 -1.45 1.75
CA PHE A 103 18.19 -2.79 1.19
C PHE A 103 19.35 -3.56 1.83
N GLY A 104 19.04 -4.65 2.53
CA GLY A 104 20.06 -5.50 3.12
C GLY A 104 19.52 -6.45 4.19
N ARG A 105 20.34 -7.42 4.58
CA ARG A 105 20.05 -8.28 5.73
C ARG A 105 20.19 -7.44 7.00
N LEU A 106 19.12 -7.34 7.78
CA LEU A 106 19.16 -6.74 9.11
C LEU A 106 20.09 -7.57 10.02
N PRO A 107 20.74 -6.93 11.01
CA PRO A 107 21.52 -7.66 12.02
C PRO A 107 20.69 -8.78 12.66
N ASP A 108 21.32 -9.91 12.97
CA ASP A 108 20.65 -11.06 13.60
C ASP A 108 20.40 -10.78 15.10
N LEU A 109 19.39 -9.95 15.35
CA LEU A 109 18.95 -9.54 16.68
C LEU A 109 17.61 -10.22 17.01
N PRO A 110 17.38 -10.62 18.28
CA PRO A 110 16.09 -11.12 18.71
C PRO A 110 14.98 -10.11 18.37
N THR A 111 14.06 -10.52 17.50
CA THR A 111 12.99 -9.67 16.97
C THR A 111 11.64 -10.38 17.14
N LEU A 112 10.66 -9.69 17.71
CA LEU A 112 9.26 -10.12 17.71
C LEU A 112 8.55 -9.46 16.53
N ILE A 113 8.07 -10.25 15.58
CA ILE A 113 7.23 -9.77 14.47
C ILE A 113 5.78 -10.12 14.80
N LEU A 114 4.94 -9.09 14.96
CA LEU A 114 3.50 -9.24 15.14
C LEU A 114 2.81 -9.07 13.79
N ASN A 115 1.93 -10.02 13.44
CA ASN A 115 1.16 -9.97 12.20
C ASN A 115 -0.25 -10.53 12.44
N GLY A 116 -1.25 -9.88 11.84
CA GLY A 116 -2.64 -10.33 11.90
C GLY A 116 -2.99 -11.24 10.72
N ASP A 117 -3.75 -12.30 10.98
CA ASP A 117 -4.19 -13.27 9.97
C ASP A 117 -5.11 -12.68 8.88
N ARG A 118 -5.60 -11.46 9.07
CA ARG A 118 -6.47 -10.70 8.16
C ARG A 118 -5.96 -9.29 7.85
N ASP A 119 -4.66 -9.04 8.05
CA ASP A 119 -4.08 -7.75 7.68
C ASP A 119 -3.90 -7.63 6.15
N LEU A 120 -4.76 -6.83 5.53
CA LEU A 120 -4.73 -6.58 4.09
C LEU A 120 -3.67 -5.54 3.69
N SER A 121 -3.16 -4.76 4.65
CA SER A 121 -2.18 -3.70 4.43
C SER A 121 -0.74 -4.19 4.59
N THR A 122 -0.50 -5.12 5.52
CA THR A 122 0.78 -5.83 5.68
C THR A 122 0.56 -7.36 5.77
N PRO A 123 0.35 -8.04 4.64
CA PRO A 123 0.03 -9.47 4.63
C PRO A 123 1.11 -10.35 5.27
N LEU A 124 0.72 -11.53 5.77
CA LEU A 124 1.62 -12.47 6.44
C LEU A 124 2.83 -12.86 5.57
N GLU A 125 2.68 -12.93 4.26
CA GLU A 125 3.76 -13.20 3.32
C GLU A 125 4.89 -12.16 3.42
N TRP A 126 4.55 -10.92 3.78
CA TRP A 126 5.53 -9.84 3.96
C TRP A 126 6.29 -10.01 5.26
N ALA A 127 5.60 -10.40 6.34
CA ALA A 127 6.24 -10.76 7.61
C ALA A 127 7.24 -11.92 7.43
N GLY A 128 6.88 -12.92 6.62
CA GLY A 128 7.76 -14.02 6.26
C GLY A 128 9.03 -13.57 5.53
N ARG A 129 8.91 -12.67 4.55
CA ARG A 129 10.08 -12.10 3.84
C ARG A 129 11.00 -11.29 4.75
N ASN A 130 10.45 -10.62 5.75
CA ASN A 130 11.19 -9.77 6.67
C ASN A 130 11.72 -10.51 7.91
N SER A 131 11.38 -11.79 8.07
CA SER A 131 11.86 -12.60 9.20
C SER A 131 13.34 -12.99 8.98
N PRO A 132 14.27 -12.59 9.86
CA PRO A 132 15.57 -13.25 9.92
C PRO A 132 15.31 -14.73 10.21
N SER A 133 15.97 -15.63 9.48
CA SER A 133 15.78 -17.09 9.48
C SER A 133 15.22 -17.59 10.82
N ALA A 134 13.93 -17.93 10.83
CA ALA A 134 13.22 -18.25 12.07
C ALA A 134 13.93 -19.39 12.80
N ARG A 135 14.50 -19.12 13.98
CA ARG A 135 14.89 -20.19 14.89
C ARG A 135 13.59 -20.81 15.41
N PRO A 136 13.45 -22.15 15.41
CA PRO A 136 12.25 -22.78 15.95
C PRO A 136 12.02 -22.27 17.37
N ALA A 137 10.78 -21.92 17.67
CA ALA A 137 10.38 -21.54 19.02
C ALA A 137 10.80 -22.67 19.98
N PRO A 138 11.43 -22.36 21.13
CA PRO A 138 11.64 -23.38 22.13
C PRO A 138 10.26 -23.89 22.57
N THR A 139 10.04 -25.19 22.37
CA THR A 139 8.89 -25.91 22.90
C THR A 139 8.99 -25.87 24.43
N TRP A 140 8.33 -24.89 25.01
CA TRP A 140 7.93 -24.95 26.40
C TRP A 140 6.51 -25.51 26.39
N TRP A 141 6.39 -26.74 26.91
CA TRP A 141 5.20 -27.60 27.10
C TRP A 141 4.47 -28.11 25.84
#